data_AF-A0A830FVK9-F1
#
_entry.id   AF-A0A830FVK9-F1
#
_cell.length_a   1.000
_cell.length_b   1.000
_cell.length_c   1.000
_cell.angle_alpha   90.00
_cell.angle_beta   90.00
_cell.angle_gamma   90.00
#
_symmetry.space_group_name_H-M   'P 1'
#
loop_
_entity.id
_entity.type
_entity.pdbx_description
1 polymer ?
#
loop_
_entity_poly.entity_id
_entity_poly.type
_entity_poly.pdbx_seq_one_letter_code
_entity_poly.pdbx_strand_id
1 'polypeptide(L)' 'MVRRLIVTEHAEPTESSGLTPEQRLSATNTHLLRANIVTIHDIETLRRCVAYENANQNRQPILRQLAERATELREE' A
#
# COMPACT_ATOMS: atom_id res chain seq x y z
N MET A 1 43.91 -9.25 -2.70
CA MET A 1 43.50 -10.35 -3.59
C MET A 1 42.18 -10.90 -3.06
N VAL A 2 41.08 -10.72 -3.81
CA VAL A 2 40.34 -11.78 -4.53
C VAL A 2 39.59 -12.68 -3.53
N ARG A 3 38.25 -12.77 -3.44
CA ARG A 3 37.19 -13.11 -4.43
C ARG A 3 35.85 -12.97 -3.64
N ARG A 4 34.85 -12.19 -4.04
CA ARG A 4 33.86 -12.35 -5.14
C ARG A 4 32.80 -13.45 -4.88
N LEU A 5 31.56 -12.99 -4.66
CA LEU A 5 30.23 -13.54 -5.09
C LEU A 5 29.82 -14.90 -4.46
N ILE A 6 28.58 -15.24 -4.11
CA ILE A 6 27.22 -14.98 -4.62
C ILE A 6 26.24 -15.24 -3.44
N VAL A 7 24.95 -14.97 -3.67
CA VAL A 7 23.74 -15.43 -2.98
C VAL A 7 23.12 -14.27 -2.20
N THR A 8 22.02 -13.67 -2.67
CA THR A 8 20.78 -14.40 -2.96
C THR A 8 20.00 -13.72 -4.10
N GLU A 9 19.64 -14.51 -5.12
CA GLU A 9 18.47 -14.22 -5.95
C GLU A 9 17.24 -14.27 -5.04
N HIS A 10 16.57 -13.14 -4.83
CA HIS A 10 15.20 -13.16 -4.31
C HIS A 10 14.36 -12.23 -5.16
N ALA A 11 13.61 -12.87 -6.05
CA ALA A 11 12.39 -12.43 -6.72
C ALA A 11 11.99 -10.99 -6.38
N GLU A 12 11.98 -10.09 -7.37
CA GLU A 12 11.39 -8.75 -7.20
C GLU A 12 9.91 -8.92 -6.85
N PRO A 13 9.50 -8.74 -5.59
CA PRO A 13 8.12 -8.90 -5.18
C PRO A 13 7.60 -7.49 -5.05
N THR A 14 7.11 -6.91 -6.16
CA THR A 14 6.46 -5.58 -6.25
C THR A 14 6.41 -4.86 -4.91
N GLU A 15 7.50 -4.15 -4.56
CA GLU A 15 7.77 -3.68 -3.21
C GLU A 15 6.52 -3.03 -2.63
N SER A 16 5.83 -3.74 -1.75
CA SER A 16 4.81 -3.13 -0.90
C SER A 16 5.57 -2.06 -0.14
N SER A 17 5.44 -0.80 -0.57
CA SER A 17 6.13 0.35 0.02
C SER A 17 6.14 0.14 1.54
N GLY A 18 7.30 -0.01 2.18
CA GLY A 18 7.43 -0.65 3.52
C GLY A 18 6.66 0.00 4.68
N LEU A 19 5.78 0.95 4.39
CA LEU A 19 4.82 1.61 5.24
C LEU A 19 3.65 0.70 5.63
N THR A 20 3.37 0.65 6.94
CA THR A 20 2.20 0.00 7.52
C THR A 20 0.90 0.72 7.13
N PRO A 21 -0.29 0.07 7.30
CA PRO A 21 -1.57 0.73 7.10
C PRO A 21 -1.72 2.04 7.87
N GLU A 22 -1.29 2.06 9.13
CA GLU A 22 -1.28 3.26 9.98
C GLU A 22 -0.43 4.37 9.38
N GLN A 23 0.80 4.06 8.96
CA GLN A 23 1.70 5.06 8.38
C GLN A 23 1.13 5.68 7.10
N ARG A 24 0.54 4.85 6.22
CA ARG A 24 -0.08 5.32 4.97
C ARG A 24 -1.32 6.18 5.22
N LEU A 25 -2.10 5.85 6.25
CA LEU A 25 -3.39 6.49 6.56
C LEU A 25 -3.31 7.55 7.68
N SER A 26 -2.10 7.83 8.18
CA SER A 26 -1.81 8.80 9.24
C SER A 26 -2.08 10.25 8.84
N ALA A 27 -2.05 10.55 7.54
CA ALA A 27 -2.26 11.91 7.06
C ALA A 27 -3.72 12.35 7.28
N THR A 28 -3.90 13.52 7.89
CA THR A 28 -5.23 14.16 8.01
C THR A 28 -5.62 14.87 6.72
N ASN A 29 -4.64 15.30 5.93
CA ASN A 29 -4.86 15.99 4.65
C ASN A 29 -5.32 15.01 3.57
N THR A 30 -6.53 15.22 3.05
CA THR A 30 -7.16 14.32 2.06
C THR A 30 -6.34 14.17 0.78
N HIS A 31 -5.66 15.23 0.32
CA HIS A 31 -4.79 15.15 -0.87
C HIS A 31 -3.57 14.24 -0.64
N LEU A 32 -2.96 14.30 0.54
CA LEU A 32 -1.83 13.43 0.89
C LEU A 32 -2.29 11.99 1.08
N LEU A 33 -3.46 11.75 1.67
CA LEU A 33 -4.06 10.42 1.72
C LEU A 33 -4.27 9.84 0.33
N ARG A 34 -4.86 10.61 -0.59
CA ARG A 34 -5.05 10.17 -1.97
C ARG A 34 -3.72 9.79 -2.63
N ALA A 35 -2.70 10.62 -2.48
CA ALA A 35 -1.37 10.33 -3.00
C ALA A 35 -0.79 9.03 -2.41
N ASN A 36 -0.93 8.82 -1.10
CA ASN A 36 -0.48 7.58 -0.43
C ASN A 36 -1.28 6.34 -0.84
N ILE A 37 -2.55 6.49 -1.20
CA ILE A 37 -3.38 5.38 -1.68
C ILE A 37 -3.03 5.01 -3.12
N VAL A 38 -2.84 6.00 -4.00
CA VAL A 38 -2.50 5.78 -5.42
C VAL A 38 -1.17 5.05 -5.58
N THR A 39 -0.21 5.27 -4.69
CA THR A 39 1.09 4.56 -4.69
C THR A 39 1.01 3.13 -4.13
N ILE A 40 -0.18 2.66 -3.74
CA ILE A 40 -0.39 1.23 -3.44
C ILE A 40 -0.59 0.49 -4.76
N HIS A 41 0.34 -0.42 -5.05
CA HIS A 41 0.35 -1.24 -6.27
C HIS A 41 0.00 -2.72 -6.02
N ASP A 42 -0.35 -3.07 -4.79
CA ASP A 42 -0.65 -4.44 -4.39
C ASP A 42 -2.00 -4.53 -3.65
N ILE A 43 -2.82 -5.49 -4.06
CA ILE A 43 -4.16 -5.73 -3.52
C ILE A 43 -4.08 -6.20 -2.06
N GLU A 44 -3.06 -6.95 -1.67
CA GLU A 44 -2.92 -7.41 -0.28
C GLU A 44 -2.72 -6.21 0.67
N THR A 45 -1.91 -5.25 0.26
CA THR A 45 -1.66 -3.99 0.96
C THR A 45 -2.91 -3.13 1.05
N LEU A 46 -3.71 -3.01 -0.03
CA LEU A 46 -5.01 -2.33 0.02
C LEU A 46 -5.96 -2.99 1.02
N ARG A 47 -6.04 -4.33 1.02
CA ARG A 47 -6.88 -5.07 1.97
C ARG A 47 -6.50 -4.80 3.42
N ARG A 48 -5.19 -4.75 3.74
CA ARG A 48 -4.70 -4.36 5.06
C ARG A 48 -5.12 -2.93 5.44
N CYS A 49 -5.04 -2.00 4.48
CA CYS A 49 -5.50 -0.61 4.67
C CYS A 49 -7.01 -0.53 4.94
N VAL A 50 -7.83 -1.29 4.19
CA VAL A 50 -9.29 -1.36 4.40
C VAL A 50 -9.63 -1.94 5.77
N ALA A 51 -8.98 -3.04 6.16
CA ALA A 51 -9.20 -3.66 7.47
C ALA A 51 -8.83 -2.71 8.62
N TYR A 52 -7.68 -2.03 8.50
CA TYR A 52 -7.26 -1.02 9.46
C TYR A 52 -8.26 0.13 9.55
N GLU A 53 -8.65 0.71 8.42
CA GLU A 53 -9.58 1.84 8.41
C GLU A 53 -10.94 1.45 9.02
N ASN A 54 -11.48 0.28 8.66
CA ASN A 54 -12.73 -0.23 9.23
C ASN A 54 -12.67 -0.44 10.75
N ALA A 55 -11.51 -0.87 11.28
CA ALA A 55 -11.33 -1.15 12.71
C ALA A 55 -11.02 0.10 13.56
N ASN A 56 -10.55 1.19 12.95
CA ASN A 56 -10.05 2.36 13.68
C ASN A 56 -10.99 3.57 13.54
N GLN A 57 -10.89 4.29 12.42
CA GLN A 57 -11.57 5.58 12.25
C GLN A 57 -12.79 5.51 11.34
N ASN A 58 -12.91 4.43 10.55
CA ASN A 58 -14.01 4.13 9.64
C ASN A 58 -14.39 5.33 8.73
N ARG A 59 -13.37 6.04 8.23
CA ARG A 59 -13.55 7.24 7.39
C ARG A 59 -14.05 6.80 6.01
N GLN A 60 -15.36 6.96 5.78
CA GLN A 60 -16.02 6.60 4.53
C GLN A 60 -15.35 7.17 3.26
N PRO A 61 -14.87 8.43 3.24
CA PRO A 61 -14.17 8.97 2.07
C PRO A 61 -12.86 8.25 1.73
N ILE A 62 -12.21 7.63 2.71
CA ILE A 62 -10.97 6.87 2.52
C ILE A 62 -11.29 5.46 2.03
N LEU A 63 -12.28 4.80 2.65
CA LEU A 63 -12.74 3.48 2.21
C LEU A 63 -13.18 3.49 0.74
N ARG A 64 -13.85 4.57 0.29
CA ARG A 64 -14.19 4.74 -1.12
C ARG A 64 -12.96 4.83 -2.01
N GLN A 65 -11.96 5.62 -1.64
CA GLN A 65 -10.72 5.74 -2.42
C GLN A 65 -9.92 4.43 -2.45
N LEU A 66 -9.91 3.66 -1.35
CA LEU A 66 -9.30 2.34 -1.32
C LEU A 66 -10.04 1.35 -2.23
N ALA A 67 -11.37 1.45 -2.32
CA ALA A 67 -12.18 0.63 -3.23
C ALA A 67 -11.97 1.01 -4.70
N GLU A 68 -11.90 2.31 -5.01
CA GLU A 68 -11.54 2.82 -6.34
C GLU A 68 -10.18 2.27 -6.77
N ARG A 69 -9.15 2.42 -5.93
CA ARG A 69 -7.81 1.90 -6.23
C ARG A 69 -7.77 0.38 -6.39
N ALA A 70 -8.58 -0.35 -5.60
CA ALA A 70 -8.70 -1.80 -5.73
C ALA A 70 -9.38 -2.22 -7.03
N THR A 71 -10.20 -1.36 -7.61
CA THR A 71 -10.82 -1.60 -8.92
C THR A 71 -9.81 -1.35 -10.03
N GLU A 72 -9.08 -0.23 -9.97
CA GLU A 72 -7.99 0.08 -10.90
C GLU A 72 -6.97 -1.07 -10.98
N LEU A 73 -6.48 -1.57 -9.85
CA LEU A 73 -5.51 -2.68 -9.81
C LEU A 73 -6.05 -4.02 -10.34
N ARG A 74 -7.36 -4.18 -10.52
CA ARG A 74 -7.96 -5.37 -11.13
C ARG A 74 -8.18 -5.22 -12.63
N GLU A 75 -8.24 -3.98 -13.10
CA GLU A 75 -8.43 -3.62 -14.50
C GLU A 75 -7.08 -3.43 -15.23
N GLU A 76 -6.00 -3.15 -14.48
CA GLU A 76 -4.59 -3.23 -14.92
C GLU A 76 -4.13 -4.67 -15.15
#